data_AF-A0A920WMZ2-F1
#
_entry.id   AF-A0A920WMZ2-F1
#
_cell.length_a   1.000
_cell.length_b   1.000
_cell.length_c   1.000
_cell.angle_alpha   90.00
_cell.angle_beta   90.00
_cell.angle_gamma   90.00
#
_symmetry.space_group_name_H-M   'P 1'
#
loop_
_entity.id
_entity.type
_entity.pdbx_description
1 polymer ?
#
loop_
_entity_poly.entity_id
_entity_poly.type
_entity_poly.pdbx_seq_one_letter_code
_entity_poly.pdbx_strand_id
1 'polypeptide(L)' 'MLEINPLVVTEEGRLLALDAKMSFDDNALFRHQNVSELRDKSQEDPREMNAP' A
#
# COMPACT_ATOMS: atom_id res chain seq x y z
N MET A 1 -5.02 -5.49 2.08
CA MET A 1 -4.09 -6.34 2.87
C MET A 1 -2.99 -5.46 3.44
N LEU A 2 -2.47 -5.76 4.63
CA LEU A 2 -1.29 -5.08 5.19
C LEU A 2 -0.32 -6.13 5.71
N GLU A 3 0.92 -6.05 5.27
CA GLU A 3 2.03 -6.87 5.72
C GLU A 3 3.18 -5.94 6.13
N ILE A 4 3.79 -6.21 7.28
CA ILE A 4 4.99 -5.52 7.75
C ILE A 4 6.09 -6.57 7.83
N ASN A 5 7.13 -6.43 7.01
CA ASN A 5 8.20 -7.41 6.95
C ASN A 5 9.49 -6.80 6.39
N PRO A 6 10.55 -6.60 7.20
CA PRO A 6 10.66 -7.03 8.60
C PRO A 6 10.05 -6.02 9.59
N LEU A 7 9.42 -6.54 10.64
CA LEU A 7 9.15 -5.80 11.88
C LEU A 7 10.31 -6.05 12.85
N VAL A 8 11.11 -5.02 13.14
CA VAL A 8 12.32 -5.19 13.94
C VAL A 8 12.20 -4.61 15.34
N VAL A 9 13.04 -5.11 16.24
CA VAL A 9 13.30 -4.53 17.55
C VAL A 9 14.67 -3.85 17.48
N THR A 10 14.70 -2.55 17.73
CA THR A 10 15.93 -1.74 17.83
C THR A 10 16.72 -2.08 19.09
N GLU A 11 17.98 -1.65 19.16
CA GLU A 11 18.83 -1.87 20.35
C GLU A 11 18.25 -1.23 21.62
N GLU A 12 17.50 -0.13 21.50
CA GLU A 12 16.78 0.49 22.62
C GLU A 12 15.45 -0.21 22.97
N GLY A 13 15.17 -1.38 22.38
CA GLY A 13 13.97 -2.18 22.64
C GLY A 13 12.69 -1.65 21.97
N ARG A 14 12.79 -0.72 21.02
CA ARG A 14 11.63 -0.18 20.30
C ARG A 14 11.29 -1.00 19.07
N LEU A 15 10.00 -1.23 18.82
CA LEU A 15 9.50 -1.83 17.58
C LEU A 15 9.52 -0.82 16.43
N LEU A 16 10.01 -1.25 15.27
CA LEU A 16 10.06 -0.44 14.05
C LEU A 16 9.63 -1.27 12.84
N ALA A 17 8.65 -0.76 12.09
CA ALA A 17 8.29 -1.31 10.78
C ALA A 17 9.31 -0.80 9.75
N LEU A 18 10.24 -1.65 9.34
CA LEU A 18 11.30 -1.28 8.39
C LEU A 18 10.79 -1.26 6.94
N ASP A 19 9.88 -2.18 6.64
CA ASP A 19 9.23 -2.27 5.35
C ASP A 19 7.78 -2.73 5.53
N ALA A 20 6.92 -2.30 4.62
CA ALA A 20 5.51 -2.66 4.61
C ALA A 20 4.96 -2.74 3.19
N LYS A 21 4.21 -3.81 2.93
CA LYS A 21 3.41 -3.97 1.72
C LYS A 21 1.94 -3.85 2.08
N MET A 22 1.25 -2.93 1.42
CA MET A 22 -0.18 -2.73 1.63
C MET A 22 -0.95 -2.70 0.31
N SER A 23 -2.19 -3.17 0.37
CA SER A 23 -3.17 -3.04 -0.70
C SER A 23 -4.49 -2.56 -0.14
N PHE A 24 -5.14 -1.66 -0.87
CA PHE A 24 -6.46 -1.15 -0.54
C PHE A 24 -7.55 -2.00 -1.21
N ASP A 25 -8.76 -1.96 -0.64
CA ASP A 25 -9.93 -2.55 -1.29
C ASP A 25 -10.51 -1.54 -2.28
N ASP A 26 -10.44 -1.85 -3.57
CA ASP A 26 -10.91 -0.97 -4.63
C ASP A 26 -12.40 -0.62 -4.50
N ASN A 27 -13.21 -1.54 -3.97
CA ASN A 27 -14.64 -1.30 -3.73
C ASN A 27 -14.89 -0.26 -2.63
N ALA A 28 -13.90 0.01 -1.79
CA ALA A 28 -13.98 0.97 -0.70
C ALA A 28 -13.37 2.34 -1.05
N LEU A 29 -12.63 2.47 -2.15
CA LEU A 29 -11.89 3.70 -2.47
C LEU A 29 -12.79 4.92 -2.69
N PHE A 30 -14.03 4.74 -3.15
CA PHE A 30 -14.97 5.84 -3.40
C PHE A 30 -15.26 6.71 -2.17
N ARG A 31 -15.12 6.15 -0.95
CA ARG A 31 -15.32 6.84 0.34
C ARG A 31 -14.00 7.28 1.00
N HIS A 32 -12.86 7.04 0.37
CA HIS A 32 -11.51 7.38 0.87
C HIS A 32 -10.74 8.15 -0.20
N GLN A 33 -11.18 9.37 -0.51
CA GLN A 33 -10.64 10.21 -1.60
C GLN A 33 -9.12 10.43 -1.46
N ASN A 34 -8.64 10.70 -0.26
CA ASN A 34 -7.22 10.89 0.04
C ASN A 34 -6.34 9.67 -0.27
N VAL A 35 -6.90 8.46 -0.25
CA VAL A 35 -6.19 7.22 -0.63
C VAL A 35 -6.24 7.03 -2.14
N SER A 36 -7.40 7.29 -2.76
CA SER A 36 -7.56 7.24 -4.21
C SER A 36 -6.59 8.18 -4.95
N GLU A 37 -6.32 9.35 -4.37
CA GLU A 37 -5.35 10.32 -4.88
C GLU A 37 -3.90 9.82 -4.89
N LEU A 38 -3.56 8.80 -4.10
CA LEU A 38 -2.21 8.21 -4.04
C LEU A 38 -1.99 7.12 -5.11
N ARG A 39 -2.96 6.88 -6.00
CA ARG A 39 -2.86 5.88 -7.06
C ARG A 39 -1.81 6.27 -8.10
N ASP A 40 -0.70 5.52 -8.14
CA ASP A 40 0.39 5.71 -9.12
C ASP A 40 0.25 4.75 -10.30
N LYS A 41 -0.25 5.28 -11.43
CA LYS A 41 -0.45 4.52 -12.67
C LYS A 41 0.84 3.99 -13.29
N SER A 42 2.01 4.51 -12.92
CA SER A 42 3.29 4.01 -13.44
C SER A 42 3.65 2.63 -12.89
N GLN A 43 3.02 2.22 -11.78
CA GLN A 43 3.26 0.95 -11.10
C GLN A 43 2.25 -0.15 -11.51
N GLU A 44 1.28 0.18 -12.37
CA GLU A 44 0.23 -0.73 -12.84
C GLU A 44 0.59 -1.34 -14.20
N ASP A 45 0.11 -2.56 -14.51
CA ASP A 45 0.30 -3.13 -15.84
C ASP A 45 -0.50 -2.28 -16.86
N PRO A 46 0.13 -1.77 -17.94
CA PRO A 46 -0.56 -0.98 -18.96
C PRO A 46 -1.78 -1.67 -19.57
N ARG A 47 -1.84 -3.00 -19.57
CA ARG A 47 -2.99 -3.76 -20.07
C ARG A 47 -4.20 -3.66 -19.15
N GLU A 48 -3.99 -3.59 -17.84
CA GLU A 48 -5.06 -3.42 -16.86
C GLU A 48 -5.59 -1.98 -16.87
N MET A 49 -4.70 -0.99 -17.05
CA MET A 49 -5.09 0.42 -17.18
C MET A 49 -5.97 0.70 -18.41
N ASN A 50 -5.75 -0.05 -19.49
CA ASN A 50 -6.48 0.10 -20.76
C ASN A 50 -7.64 -0.90 -20.90
N ALA A 51 -7.92 -1.70 -19.87
CA ALA A 51 -9.07 -2.60 -19.88
C ALA A 51 -10.36 -1.74 -19.83
N PRO A 52 -11.27 -1.88 -20.82
CA PRO A 52 -12.48 -1.07 -20.94
C PRO A 52 -13.57 -1.45 -19.93
#